data_AF-A0A949B652-F1
#
_entry.id   AF-A0A949B652-F1
#
_cell.length_a   1.000
_cell.length_b   1.000
_cell.length_c   1.000
_cell.angle_alpha   90.00
_cell.angle_beta   90.00
_cell.angle_gamma   90.00
#
_symmetry.space_group_name_H-M   'P 1'
#
loop_
_entity.id
_entity.type
_entity.pdbx_description
1 polymer ?
#
loop_
_entity_poly.entity_id
_entity_poly.type
_entity_poly.pdbx_seq_one_letter_code
_entity_poly.pdbx_strand_id
1 'polypeptide(L)'
;MENFKNTLNSNLLKSEVLGKILFPSSIINDKISELGNRITEDYSGKDLILISVLRGGVIFVTDLARKIDIDLTIDFMSISSYHGIHQTSTGIVKITKDLEDSIEGKDVIIVEDIIDTGLTISYLLRNLKSRYPGSIEICTLLDRNVRRIANINIKYIGFSIGEEYVVGYGLDYKQKYRNLDSIYELKLDMVKKDIEHLQNKPVET
;
A
#
# COMPACT_ATOMS: atom_id res chain seq x y z
N MET A 1 -32.16 3.31 19.85
CA MET A 1 -31.20 3.96 20.77
C MET A 1 -29.85 3.26 20.82
N GLU A 2 -29.79 1.94 20.65
CA GLU A 2 -28.55 1.13 20.68
C GLU A 2 -27.61 1.41 19.49
N ASN A 3 -28.14 1.50 18.27
CA ASN A 3 -27.36 1.85 17.07
C ASN A 3 -26.69 3.23 17.16
N PHE A 4 -27.35 4.22 17.78
CA PHE A 4 -26.80 5.57 17.90
C PHE A 4 -25.64 5.64 18.91
N LYS A 5 -25.74 4.91 20.03
CA LYS A 5 -24.64 4.76 21.00
C LYS A 5 -23.45 4.01 20.41
N ASN A 6 -23.69 2.98 19.60
CA ASN A 6 -22.64 2.24 18.91
C ASN A 6 -21.91 3.09 17.86
N THR A 7 -22.64 3.92 17.10
CA THR A 7 -22.03 4.85 16.13
C THR A 7 -21.24 5.97 16.82
N LEU A 8 -21.76 6.56 17.90
CA LEU A 8 -21.03 7.55 18.70
C LEU A 8 -19.74 6.95 19.29
N ASN A 9 -19.82 5.75 19.89
CA ASN A 9 -18.65 5.07 20.43
C ASN A 9 -17.62 4.75 19.33
N SER A 10 -18.07 4.30 18.15
CA SER A 10 -17.16 4.03 17.03
C SER A 10 -16.46 5.29 16.50
N ASN A 11 -17.13 6.45 16.52
CA ASN A 11 -16.55 7.72 16.06
C ASN A 11 -15.61 8.33 17.12
N LEU A 12 -15.94 8.23 18.42
CA LEU A 12 -15.01 8.58 19.49
C LEU A 12 -13.77 7.69 19.48
N LEU A 13 -13.94 6.37 19.37
CA LEU A 13 -12.83 5.40 19.24
C LEU A 13 -11.96 5.70 18.02
N LYS A 14 -12.57 6.10 16.88
CA LYS A 14 -11.84 6.53 15.67
C LYS A 14 -10.93 7.73 15.95
N SER A 15 -11.37 8.67 16.79
CA SER A 15 -10.63 9.90 17.11
C SER A 15 -9.51 9.69 18.13
N GLU A 16 -9.59 8.64 18.95
CA GLU A 16 -8.55 8.34 19.94
C GLU A 16 -7.36 7.58 19.33
N VAL A 17 -7.63 6.59 18.46
CA VAL A 17 -6.56 5.76 17.85
C VAL A 17 -5.90 6.38 16.62
N LEU A 18 -6.62 7.23 15.87
CA LEU A 18 -6.02 7.99 14.76
C LEU A 18 -5.24 9.16 15.33
N GLY A 19 -3.96 9.22 14.99
CA GLY A 19 -3.07 10.32 15.29
C GLY A 19 -3.21 11.47 14.31
N LYS A 20 -2.11 12.21 14.11
CA LYS A 20 -2.09 13.34 13.18
C LYS A 20 -2.25 12.85 11.73
N ILE A 21 -2.81 13.73 10.90
CA ILE A 21 -2.75 13.57 9.45
C ILE A 21 -1.29 13.79 9.03
N LEU A 22 -0.67 12.76 8.45
CA LEU A 22 0.69 12.86 7.89
C LEU A 22 0.66 13.43 6.49
N PHE A 23 -0.28 12.95 5.67
CA PHE A 23 -0.46 13.42 4.30
C PHE A 23 -1.96 13.67 4.05
N PRO A 24 -2.39 14.94 4.01
CA PRO A 24 -3.74 15.30 3.61
C PRO A 24 -4.03 14.88 2.17
N SER A 25 -5.30 14.61 1.85
CA SER A 25 -5.74 14.22 0.51
C SER A 25 -5.29 15.18 -0.60
N SER A 26 -5.23 16.49 -0.35
CA SER A 26 -4.69 17.47 -1.29
C SER A 26 -3.21 17.24 -1.61
N ILE A 27 -2.38 17.01 -0.59
CA ILE A 27 -0.94 16.74 -0.76
C ILE A 27 -0.71 15.43 -1.50
N ILE A 28 -1.54 14.41 -1.22
CA ILE A 28 -1.51 13.14 -1.95
C ILE A 28 -1.84 13.36 -3.42
N ASN A 29 -2.92 14.10 -3.73
CA ASN A 29 -3.32 14.39 -5.11
C ASN A 29 -2.25 15.15 -5.91
N ASP A 30 -1.59 16.12 -5.28
CA ASP A 30 -0.50 16.88 -5.90
C ASP A 30 0.69 15.96 -6.21
N LYS A 31 1.07 15.10 -5.26
CA LYS A 31 2.15 14.14 -5.46
C LYS A 31 1.83 13.12 -6.55
N ILE A 32 0.59 12.62 -6.61
CA ILE A 32 0.19 11.68 -7.67
C ILE A 32 0.21 12.36 -9.04
N SER A 33 -0.18 13.62 -9.12
CA SER A 33 -0.09 14.38 -10.37
C SER A 33 1.36 14.57 -10.81
N GLU A 34 2.28 14.86 -9.88
CA GLU A 34 3.72 14.92 -10.15
C GLU A 34 4.26 13.57 -10.66
N LEU A 35 3.91 12.46 -10.00
CA LEU A 35 4.34 11.12 -10.41
C LEU A 35 3.78 10.73 -11.78
N GLY A 36 2.49 11.01 -12.02
CA GLY A 36 1.83 10.73 -13.29
C GLY A 36 2.48 11.47 -14.46
N ASN A 37 2.80 12.75 -14.29
CA ASN A 37 3.52 13.53 -15.31
C ASN A 37 4.90 12.95 -15.61
N ARG A 38 5.67 12.59 -14.57
CA ARG A 38 6.99 11.97 -14.75
C ARG A 38 6.91 10.62 -15.48
N ILE A 39 5.94 9.79 -15.14
CA ILE A 39 5.73 8.49 -15.81
C ILE A 39 5.29 8.70 -17.26
N THR A 40 4.44 9.70 -17.53
CA THR A 40 4.02 10.07 -18.89
C THR A 40 5.23 10.40 -19.76
N GLU A 41 6.15 11.24 -19.26
CA GLU A 41 7.38 11.61 -19.96
C GLU A 41 8.29 10.39 -20.21
N ASP A 42 8.53 9.57 -19.17
CA ASP A 42 9.44 8.43 -19.23
C ASP A 42 8.94 7.28 -20.14
N TYR A 43 7.62 7.18 -20.35
CA TYR A 43 6.97 6.10 -21.09
C TYR A 43 6.19 6.55 -22.33
N SER A 44 6.35 7.80 -22.77
CA SER A 44 5.73 8.28 -24.02
C SER A 44 6.06 7.37 -25.20
N GLY A 45 5.02 6.84 -25.86
CA GLY A 45 5.13 5.93 -27.00
C GLY A 45 5.54 4.49 -26.65
N LYS A 46 5.46 4.08 -25.39
CA LYS A 46 5.78 2.72 -24.92
C LYS A 46 4.52 1.92 -24.56
N ASP A 47 4.63 0.59 -24.55
CA ASP A 47 3.57 -0.32 -24.10
C ASP A 47 3.69 -0.53 -22.58
N LEU A 48 3.07 0.39 -21.82
CA LEU A 48 3.15 0.44 -20.37
C LEU A 48 2.05 -0.42 -19.71
N ILE A 49 2.47 -1.25 -18.76
CA ILE A 49 1.56 -1.93 -17.83
C ILE A 49 1.88 -1.55 -16.38
N LEU A 50 0.84 -1.16 -15.64
CA LEU A 50 0.89 -0.97 -14.20
C LEU A 50 0.45 -2.26 -13.51
N ILE A 51 1.30 -2.81 -12.64
CA ILE A 51 0.97 -4.00 -11.85
C ILE A 51 0.83 -3.58 -10.39
N SER A 52 -0.38 -3.71 -9.84
CA SER A 52 -0.60 -3.42 -8.42
C SER A 52 -0.77 -4.67 -7.58
N VAL A 53 -0.16 -4.67 -6.39
CA VAL A 53 -0.29 -5.77 -5.45
C VAL A 53 -1.51 -5.52 -4.55
N LEU A 54 -2.43 -6.47 -4.58
CA LEU A 54 -3.62 -6.43 -3.74
C LEU A 54 -3.25 -6.64 -2.26
N ARG A 55 -3.88 -5.93 -1.33
CA ARG A 55 -5.06 -5.05 -1.52
C ARG A 55 -4.76 -3.56 -1.40
N GLY A 56 -3.66 -3.19 -0.75
CA GLY A 56 -3.42 -1.82 -0.33
C GLY A 56 -3.14 -0.85 -1.48
N GLY A 57 -2.44 -1.31 -2.51
CA GLY A 57 -2.08 -0.51 -3.69
C GLY A 57 -3.24 -0.07 -4.58
N VAL A 58 -4.47 -0.61 -4.39
CA VAL A 58 -5.61 -0.37 -5.30
C VAL A 58 -5.97 1.11 -5.41
N ILE A 59 -6.07 1.83 -4.29
CA ILE A 59 -6.46 3.25 -4.35
C ILE A 59 -5.38 4.04 -5.09
N PHE A 60 -4.12 3.86 -4.69
CA PHE A 60 -2.99 4.54 -5.30
C PHE A 60 -2.84 4.27 -6.80
N VAL A 61 -2.89 3.00 -7.25
CA VAL A 61 -2.73 2.69 -8.68
C VAL A 61 -3.85 3.29 -9.52
N THR A 62 -5.09 3.29 -9.02
CA THR A 62 -6.23 3.83 -9.79
C THR A 62 -6.17 5.36 -9.89
N ASP A 63 -5.70 6.04 -8.85
CA ASP A 63 -5.53 7.49 -8.87
C ASP A 63 -4.33 7.87 -9.74
N LEU A 64 -3.22 7.13 -9.65
CA LEU A 64 -2.02 7.32 -10.46
C LEU A 64 -2.29 7.10 -11.96
N ALA A 65 -2.99 6.03 -12.32
CA ALA A 65 -3.32 5.73 -13.71
C ALA A 65 -4.09 6.88 -14.38
N ARG A 66 -5.00 7.55 -13.66
CA ARG A 66 -5.74 8.73 -14.18
C ARG A 66 -4.88 9.98 -14.37
N LYS A 67 -3.64 9.99 -13.90
CA LYS A 67 -2.67 11.08 -14.04
C LYS A 67 -1.56 10.79 -15.05
N ILE A 68 -1.56 9.61 -15.66
CA ILE A 68 -0.62 9.24 -16.71
C ILE A 68 -1.31 9.50 -18.05
N ASP A 69 -0.75 10.37 -18.88
CA ASP A 69 -1.36 10.84 -20.14
C ASP A 69 -0.83 10.05 -21.36
N ILE A 70 -0.90 8.72 -21.26
CA ILE A 70 -0.64 7.75 -22.34
C ILE A 70 -1.55 6.54 -22.17
N ASP A 71 -1.72 5.75 -23.24
CA ASP A 71 -2.38 4.45 -23.15
C ASP A 71 -1.56 3.49 -22.26
N LEU A 72 -2.24 2.79 -21.35
CA LEU A 72 -1.64 1.79 -20.47
C LEU A 72 -2.65 0.70 -20.10
N THR A 73 -2.15 -0.45 -19.63
CA THR A 73 -2.97 -1.47 -18.98
C THR A 73 -2.72 -1.52 -17.47
N ILE A 74 -3.71 -2.01 -16.72
CA ILE A 74 -3.59 -2.25 -15.28
C ILE A 74 -3.90 -3.72 -15.02
N ASP A 75 -2.99 -4.41 -14.33
CA ASP A 75 -3.21 -5.77 -13.84
C ASP A 75 -2.90 -5.85 -12.33
N PHE A 76 -3.43 -6.88 -11.69
CA PHE A 76 -3.37 -7.07 -10.26
C PHE A 76 -2.79 -8.44 -9.92
N MET A 77 -1.85 -8.45 -8.97
CA MET A 77 -1.39 -9.67 -8.31
C MET A 77 -1.86 -9.69 -6.86
N SER A 78 -2.07 -10.88 -6.30
CA SER A 78 -2.29 -11.04 -4.87
C SER A 78 -1.26 -11.99 -4.31
N ILE A 79 -0.70 -11.64 -3.16
CA ILE A 79 0.29 -12.44 -2.46
C ILE A 79 -0.14 -12.69 -1.03
N SER A 80 0.24 -13.84 -0.50
CA SER A 80 0.15 -14.13 0.93
C SER A 80 1.55 -14.27 1.49
N SER A 81 1.89 -13.43 2.46
CA SER A 81 3.12 -13.59 3.24
C SER A 81 2.88 -14.57 4.39
N TYR A 82 3.81 -15.50 4.59
CA TYR A 82 3.86 -16.26 5.84
C TYR A 82 4.38 -15.33 6.94
N HIS A 83 3.49 -14.96 7.86
CA HIS A 83 3.85 -14.18 9.04
C HIS A 83 4.40 -15.17 10.07
N GLY A 84 5.66 -14.98 10.49
CA GLY A 84 6.18 -15.66 11.67
C GLY A 84 5.47 -15.19 12.94
N ILE A 85 5.75 -15.84 14.07
CA ILE A 85 5.16 -15.59 15.41
C ILE A 85 5.26 -14.10 15.84
N HIS A 86 6.14 -13.31 15.21
CA HIS A 86 6.37 -11.89 15.49
C HIS A 86 5.90 -10.90 14.41
N GLN A 87 4.98 -11.29 13.51
CA GLN A 87 4.49 -10.44 12.40
C GLN A 87 5.60 -9.98 11.43
N THR A 88 6.81 -10.54 11.53
CA THR A 88 7.87 -10.36 10.56
C THR A 88 7.64 -11.32 9.38
N SER A 89 7.70 -10.79 8.16
CA SER A 89 7.62 -11.64 6.97
C SER A 89 8.85 -12.52 6.90
N THR A 90 8.66 -13.84 6.74
CA THR A 90 9.79 -14.79 6.60
C THR A 90 10.50 -14.67 5.25
N GLY A 91 10.09 -13.72 4.41
CA GLY A 91 10.48 -13.62 3.00
C GLY A 91 9.81 -14.67 2.10
N ILE A 92 9.11 -15.65 2.67
CA ILE A 92 8.35 -16.65 1.90
C ILE A 92 7.00 -16.01 1.52
N VAL A 93 6.87 -15.74 0.23
CA VAL A 93 5.67 -15.17 -0.37
C VAL A 93 5.07 -16.19 -1.32
N LYS A 94 3.76 -16.41 -1.23
CA LYS A 94 3.01 -17.25 -2.17
C LYS A 94 2.11 -16.35 -3.03
N ILE A 95 2.20 -16.48 -4.34
CA ILE A 95 1.26 -15.85 -5.27
C ILE A 95 -0.09 -16.59 -5.12
N THR A 96 -1.14 -15.82 -4.84
CA THR A 96 -2.52 -16.29 -4.65
C THR A 96 -3.45 -15.87 -5.79
N LYS A 97 -3.10 -14.79 -6.49
CA LYS A 97 -3.63 -14.42 -7.80
C LYS A 97 -2.44 -13.97 -8.65
N ASP A 98 -2.30 -14.55 -9.83
CA ASP A 98 -1.28 -14.15 -10.81
C ASP A 98 -1.86 -13.13 -11.82
N LEU A 99 -0.99 -12.59 -12.67
CA LEU A 99 -1.33 -11.76 -13.81
C LEU A 99 -2.26 -12.49 -14.78
N GLU A 100 -3.15 -11.74 -15.41
CA GLU A 100 -4.01 -12.22 -16.48
C GLU A 100 -3.36 -12.04 -17.85
N ASP A 101 -2.62 -10.94 -18.03
CA ASP A 101 -1.93 -10.61 -19.27
C ASP A 101 -0.45 -11.00 -19.24
N SER A 102 0.10 -11.32 -20.43
CA SER A 102 1.55 -11.45 -20.60
C SER A 102 2.22 -10.08 -20.48
N ILE A 103 3.39 -10.07 -19.85
CA ILE A 103 4.27 -8.91 -19.71
C ILE A 103 5.53 -9.02 -20.55
N GLU A 104 5.67 -10.07 -21.37
CA GLU A 104 6.82 -10.25 -22.24
C GLU A 104 6.98 -9.06 -23.18
N GLY A 105 8.18 -8.46 -23.21
CA GLY A 105 8.49 -7.29 -24.02
C GLY A 105 7.86 -5.97 -23.56
N LYS A 106 6.94 -5.98 -22.58
CA LYS A 106 6.26 -4.77 -22.08
C LYS A 106 7.10 -3.99 -21.08
N ASP A 107 6.83 -2.70 -20.99
CA ASP A 107 7.36 -1.83 -19.95
C ASP A 107 6.50 -1.94 -18.69
N VAL A 108 7.08 -2.39 -17.58
CA VAL A 108 6.34 -2.71 -16.35
C VAL A 108 6.65 -1.69 -15.26
N ILE A 109 5.62 -1.17 -14.60
CA ILE A 109 5.77 -0.49 -13.30
C ILE A 109 5.01 -1.28 -12.25
N ILE A 110 5.71 -1.78 -11.23
CA ILE A 110 5.06 -2.33 -10.04
C ILE A 110 4.66 -1.16 -9.14
N VAL A 111 3.37 -1.09 -8.80
CA VAL A 111 2.77 0.00 -8.00
C VAL A 111 2.35 -0.53 -6.62
N GLU A 112 3.06 -0.10 -5.58
CA GLU A 112 2.84 -0.49 -4.18
C GLU A 112 2.39 0.69 -3.31
N ASP A 113 1.52 0.43 -2.32
CA ASP A 113 1.12 1.45 -1.35
C ASP A 113 2.25 1.79 -0.38
N ILE A 114 2.97 0.80 0.13
CA ILE A 114 4.10 1.00 1.03
C ILE A 114 5.18 -0.06 0.85
N ILE A 115 6.43 0.38 0.76
CA ILE A 115 7.58 -0.52 0.78
C ILE A 115 8.36 -0.35 2.09
N ASP A 116 8.23 -1.34 2.98
CA ASP A 116 8.91 -1.42 4.27
C ASP A 116 10.27 -2.15 4.13
N THR A 117 10.40 -3.43 4.51
CA THR A 117 11.67 -4.16 4.42
C THR A 117 12.15 -4.41 3.00
N GLY A 118 11.23 -4.41 2.02
CA GLY A 118 11.51 -4.64 0.60
C GLY A 118 11.64 -6.10 0.19
N LEU A 119 11.44 -7.04 1.12
CA LEU A 119 11.53 -8.48 0.82
C LEU A 119 10.45 -8.92 -0.18
N THR A 120 9.23 -8.43 0.01
CA THR A 120 8.08 -8.70 -0.87
C THR A 120 8.35 -8.22 -2.29
N ILE A 121 8.67 -6.93 -2.46
CA ILE A 121 8.91 -6.37 -3.79
C ILE A 121 10.17 -6.98 -4.44
N SER A 122 11.19 -7.36 -3.66
CA SER A 122 12.35 -8.08 -4.16
C SER A 122 11.99 -9.47 -4.71
N TYR A 123 11.07 -10.18 -4.05
CA TYR A 123 10.52 -11.44 -4.56
C TYR A 123 9.74 -11.23 -5.87
N LEU A 124 8.85 -10.24 -5.90
CA LEU A 124 8.06 -9.93 -7.09
C LEU A 124 8.94 -9.52 -8.27
N LEU A 125 9.95 -8.67 -8.06
CA LEU A 125 10.92 -8.31 -9.08
C LEU A 125 11.60 -9.54 -9.68
N ARG A 126 12.03 -10.52 -8.88
CA ARG A 126 12.63 -11.75 -9.40
C ARG A 126 11.63 -12.56 -10.22
N ASN A 127 10.41 -12.71 -9.73
CA ASN A 127 9.36 -13.49 -10.41
C ASN A 127 8.90 -12.84 -11.73
N LEU A 128 8.79 -11.51 -11.78
CA LEU A 128 8.35 -10.79 -12.96
C LEU A 128 9.47 -10.67 -13.99
N LYS A 129 10.73 -10.50 -13.57
CA LYS A 129 11.88 -10.50 -14.48
C LYS A 129 12.04 -11.82 -15.25
N SER A 130 11.68 -12.97 -14.67
CA SER A 130 11.71 -14.25 -15.39
C SER A 130 10.63 -14.40 -16.46
N ARG A 131 9.75 -13.39 -16.62
CA ARG A 131 8.73 -13.31 -17.68
C ARG A 131 9.16 -12.39 -18.83
N TYR A 132 10.43 -11.97 -18.84
CA TYR A 132 11.07 -11.19 -19.90
C TYR A 132 10.36 -9.87 -20.28
N PRO A 133 10.02 -9.00 -19.31
CA PRO A 133 9.56 -7.66 -19.64
C PRO A 133 10.66 -6.84 -20.33
N GLY A 134 10.26 -5.87 -21.16
CA GLY A 134 11.18 -4.92 -21.79
C GLY A 134 11.88 -4.02 -20.76
N SER A 135 11.14 -3.58 -19.73
CA SER A 135 11.69 -2.94 -18.54
C SER A 135 10.85 -3.26 -17.30
N ILE A 136 11.44 -3.10 -16.11
CA ILE A 136 10.68 -3.22 -14.86
C ILE A 136 11.17 -2.21 -13.84
N GLU A 137 10.27 -1.32 -13.43
CA GLU A 137 10.51 -0.27 -12.45
C GLU A 137 9.53 -0.36 -11.29
N ILE A 138 9.85 0.34 -10.19
CA ILE A 138 8.99 0.38 -8.99
C ILE A 138 8.49 1.80 -8.77
N CYS A 139 7.18 1.91 -8.53
CA CYS A 139 6.52 3.08 -7.99
C CYS A 139 5.90 2.75 -6.63
N THR A 140 6.19 3.53 -5.60
CA THR A 140 5.50 3.40 -4.31
C THR A 140 5.00 4.72 -3.80
N LEU A 141 3.83 4.69 -3.17
CA LEU A 141 3.30 5.86 -2.47
C LEU A 141 4.16 6.18 -1.24
N LEU A 142 4.47 5.19 -0.40
CA LEU A 142 5.26 5.37 0.82
C LEU A 142 6.53 4.50 0.81
N ASP A 143 7.69 5.12 0.93
CA ASP A 143 8.97 4.43 1.16
C ASP A 143 9.37 4.53 2.63
N ARG A 144 9.34 3.41 3.36
CA ARG A 144 9.86 3.30 4.73
C ARG A 144 11.28 2.71 4.69
N ASN A 145 12.22 3.52 4.23
CA ASN A 145 13.60 3.07 4.03
C ASN A 145 14.34 2.75 5.34
N VAL A 146 13.91 3.27 6.49
CA VAL A 146 14.56 3.04 7.80
C VAL A 146 14.57 1.58 8.24
N ARG A 147 13.73 0.74 7.61
CA ARG A 147 13.63 -0.71 7.85
C ARG A 147 14.08 -1.56 6.65
N ARG A 148 14.65 -0.93 5.62
CA ARG A 148 15.07 -1.57 4.36
C ARG A 148 16.09 -2.69 4.64
N ILE A 149 15.79 -3.89 4.17
CA ILE A 149 16.69 -5.05 4.21
C ILE A 149 17.11 -5.45 2.79
N ALA A 150 16.16 -5.43 1.85
CA ALA A 150 16.42 -5.81 0.47
C ALA A 150 17.13 -4.68 -0.30
N ASN A 151 18.12 -5.03 -1.12
CA ASN A 151 18.71 -4.11 -2.07
C ASN A 151 17.77 -3.94 -3.28
N ILE A 152 17.01 -2.85 -3.32
CA ILE A 152 16.04 -2.54 -4.38
C ILE A 152 16.21 -1.08 -4.81
N ASN A 153 15.99 -0.82 -6.09
CA ASN A 153 15.94 0.54 -6.63
C ASN A 153 14.48 0.94 -6.83
N ILE A 154 14.05 2.04 -6.20
CA ILE A 154 12.70 2.57 -6.34
C ILE A 154 12.79 3.84 -7.20
N LYS A 155 12.28 3.77 -8.43
CA LYS A 155 12.37 4.87 -9.39
C LYS A 155 11.41 6.01 -9.08
N TYR A 156 10.21 5.68 -8.64
CA TYR A 156 9.16 6.65 -8.32
C TYR A 156 8.75 6.51 -6.85
N ILE A 157 9.06 7.51 -6.05
CA ILE A 157 8.71 7.58 -4.63
C ILE A 157 7.73 8.72 -4.44
N GLY A 158 6.57 8.43 -3.86
CA GLY A 158 5.60 9.44 -3.43
C GLY A 158 6.12 10.22 -2.23
N PHE A 159 6.26 9.54 -1.11
CA PHE A 159 6.73 10.12 0.16
C PHE A 159 7.66 9.16 0.88
N SER A 160 8.70 9.69 1.53
CA SER A 160 9.50 8.94 2.49
C SER A 160 8.93 9.11 3.89
N ILE A 161 8.84 8.02 4.65
CA ILE A 161 8.33 8.02 6.03
C ILE A 161 9.33 7.38 7.00
N GLY A 162 9.21 7.72 8.27
CA GLY A 162 9.98 7.11 9.35
C GLY A 162 9.29 5.85 9.90
N GLU A 163 9.36 5.67 11.21
CA GLU A 163 8.83 4.48 11.88
C GLU A 163 7.32 4.53 12.16
N GLU A 164 6.63 5.62 11.77
CA GLU A 164 5.22 5.81 12.03
C GLU A 164 4.40 4.66 11.46
N TYR A 165 3.48 4.12 12.24
CA TYR A 165 2.46 3.22 11.72
C TYR A 165 1.38 4.07 11.04
N VAL A 166 0.99 3.69 9.83
CA VAL A 166 0.15 4.52 8.98
C VAL A 166 -1.07 3.76 8.46
N VAL A 167 -2.19 4.46 8.34
CA VAL A 167 -3.45 3.94 7.79
C VAL A 167 -4.13 5.00 6.93
N GLY A 168 -5.08 4.59 6.10
CA GLY A 168 -5.76 5.49 5.16
C GLY A 168 -5.17 5.42 3.77
N TYR A 169 -5.94 5.87 2.79
CA TYR A 169 -5.55 5.87 1.38
C TYR A 169 -5.08 4.49 0.90
N GLY A 170 -5.85 3.45 1.20
CA GLY A 170 -5.56 2.05 0.86
C GLY A 170 -4.84 1.28 1.96
N LEU A 171 -4.03 1.96 2.78
CA LEU A 171 -3.32 1.38 3.94
C LEU A 171 -4.29 1.02 5.06
N ASP A 172 -3.97 -0.02 5.83
CA ASP A 172 -4.89 -0.56 6.82
C ASP A 172 -4.28 -0.92 8.17
N TYR A 173 -5.18 -1.07 9.12
CA TYR A 173 -4.97 -1.88 10.31
C TYR A 173 -6.14 -2.84 10.47
N LYS A 174 -5.86 -4.15 10.46
CA LYS A 174 -6.88 -5.23 10.55
C LYS A 174 -8.03 -5.04 9.54
N GLN A 175 -7.68 -4.71 8.29
CA GLN A 175 -8.61 -4.44 7.19
C GLN A 175 -9.51 -3.21 7.37
N LYS A 176 -9.25 -2.35 8.36
CA LYS A 176 -9.98 -1.08 8.58
C LYS A 176 -9.17 0.11 8.07
N TYR A 177 -9.85 1.25 7.94
CA TYR A 177 -9.28 2.57 7.59
C TYR A 177 -8.80 2.77 6.16
N ARG A 178 -8.76 1.73 5.31
CA ARG A 178 -8.38 1.85 3.88
C ARG A 178 -9.12 2.98 3.13
N ASN A 179 -10.37 3.24 3.51
CA ASN A 179 -11.27 4.17 2.85
C ASN A 179 -11.10 5.65 3.25
N LEU A 180 -10.16 5.96 4.16
CA LEU A 180 -9.85 7.36 4.46
C LEU A 180 -9.14 7.99 3.25
N ASP A 181 -9.45 9.24 2.95
CA ASP A 181 -8.89 9.97 1.79
C ASP A 181 -7.46 10.52 2.03
N SER A 182 -7.02 10.47 3.28
CA SER A 182 -5.74 11.00 3.76
C SER A 182 -4.99 9.90 4.50
N ILE A 183 -3.68 10.07 4.68
CA ILE A 183 -2.83 9.14 5.43
C ILE A 183 -2.64 9.68 6.85
N TYR A 184 -2.96 8.84 7.83
CA TYR A 184 -2.93 9.16 9.25
C TYR A 184 -1.88 8.31 9.95
N GLU A 185 -1.25 8.89 10.96
CA GLU A 185 -0.55 8.11 11.98
C GLU A 185 -1.55 7.25 12.77
N LEU A 186 -1.18 6.03 13.13
CA LEU A 186 -1.94 5.15 14.02
C LEU A 186 -1.21 5.00 15.35
N LYS A 187 -1.86 5.41 16.45
CA LYS A 187 -1.31 5.31 17.80
C LYS A 187 -1.43 3.88 18.33
N LEU A 188 -0.45 3.03 18.03
CA LEU A 188 -0.49 1.60 18.39
C LEU A 188 -0.69 1.31 19.87
N ASP A 189 -0.19 2.17 20.77
CA ASP A 189 -0.33 1.97 22.22
C ASP A 189 -1.78 2.06 22.69
N MET A 190 -2.60 2.84 21.99
CA MET A 190 -4.04 2.94 22.26
C MET A 190 -4.77 1.72 21.70
N VAL A 191 -4.36 1.27 20.50
CA VAL A 191 -4.91 0.06 19.86
C VAL A 191 -4.67 -1.21 20.69
N LYS A 192 -3.51 -1.35 21.35
CA LYS A 192 -3.23 -2.51 22.23
C LYS A 192 -4.08 -2.48 23.52
N LYS A 193 -4.23 -1.32 24.14
CA LYS A 193 -5.08 -1.13 25.33
C LYS A 193 -6.55 -1.46 25.05
N ASP A 194 -7.04 -1.12 23.86
CA ASP A 194 -8.41 -1.44 23.45
C ASP A 194 -8.65 -2.95 23.30
N ILE A 195 -7.67 -3.69 22.78
CA ILE A 195 -7.76 -5.16 22.65
C ILE A 195 -7.78 -5.81 24.03
N GLU A 196 -6.91 -5.39 24.94
CA GLU A 196 -6.90 -5.87 26.32
C GLU A 196 -8.22 -5.53 27.04
N HIS A 197 -8.76 -4.34 26.83
CA HIS A 197 -10.04 -3.93 27.44
C HIS A 197 -11.24 -4.73 26.89
N LEU A 198 -11.26 -5.04 25.59
CA LEU A 198 -12.32 -5.85 24.96
C LEU A 198 -12.22 -7.34 25.36
N GLN A 199 -11.02 -7.87 25.56
CA GLN A 199 -10.81 -9.25 26.02
C GLN A 199 -11.12 -9.43 27.51
N ASN A 200 -11.05 -8.36 28.30
CA ASN A 200 -11.34 -8.37 29.73
C ASN A 200 -12.76 -7.91 30.10
N LYS A 201 -13.65 -7.68 29.13
CA LYS A 201 -15.07 -7.43 29.43
C LYS A 201 -15.70 -8.73 29.96
N PRO A 202 -16.32 -8.72 31.16
CA PRO A 202 -17.09 -9.86 31.62
C PRO A 202 -18.18 -10.16 30.59
N VAL A 203 -18.31 -11.42 30.22
CA VAL A 203 -19.45 -11.89 29.42
C VAL A 203 -20.69 -11.64 30.27
N GLU A 204 -21.53 -10.67 29.89
CA GLU A 204 -22.83 -10.47 30.53
C GLU A 204 -23.63 -11.77 30.34
N THR A 205 -23.85 -12.49 31.44
CA THR A 205 -24.71 -13.67 31.54
C THR A 205 -26.17 -13.28 31.62
#